data_AF-A0A3C0L5H8-F1
#
_entry.id   AF-A0A3C0L5H8-F1
#
_cell.length_a   1.000
_cell.length_b   1.000
_cell.length_c   1.000
_cell.angle_alpha   90.00
_cell.angle_beta   90.00
_cell.angle_gamma   90.00
#
_symmetry.space_group_name_H-M   'P 1'
#
loop_
_entity.id
_entity.type
_entity.pdbx_description
1 polymer ?
#
loop_
_entity_poly.entity_id
_entity_poly.type
_entity_poly.pdbx_seq_one_letter_code
_entity_poly.pdbx_strand_id
1 'polypeptide(L)' 'MLKVLILPGDGIGPEIMASAKTLLTALAVPIQMSEAL' A
#
# COMPACT_ATOMS: atom_id res chain seq x y z
N MET A 1 4.82 -1.79 -15.45
CA MET A 1 4.36 -1.24 -14.15
C MET A 1 3.66 -2.36 -13.41
N LEU A 2 4.12 -2.69 -12.20
CA LEU A 2 3.61 -3.83 -11.43
C LEU A 2 2.29 -3.44 -10.75
N LYS A 3 1.26 -4.27 -10.88
CA LYS A 3 -0.01 -4.07 -10.17
C LYS A 3 0.07 -4.76 -8.81
N VAL A 4 -0.24 -4.03 -7.74
CA VAL A 4 -0.17 -4.51 -6.37
C VAL A 4 -1.51 -4.28 -5.70
N LEU A 5 -2.11 -5.36 -5.17
CA LEU A 5 -3.29 -5.29 -4.32
C LEU A 5 -2.86 -5.09 -2.87
N ILE A 6 -3.37 -4.04 -2.24
CA ILE A 6 -3.18 -3.74 -0.83
C ILE A 6 -4.27 -4.45 -0.04
N LEU A 7 -3.86 -5.30 0.90
CA LEU A 7 -4.73 -5.91 1.90
C LEU A 7 -4.28 -5.39 3.27
N PRO A 8 -5.04 -4.46 3.90
CA PRO A 8 -4.62 -3.83 5.15
C PRO A 8 -4.59 -4.81 6.33
N GLY A 9 -5.35 -5.91 6.27
CA GLY A 9 -5.45 -6.87 7.37
C GLY A 9 -6.15 -6.28 8.60
N ASP A 10 -5.98 -6.95 9.74
CA ASP A 10 -6.66 -6.61 11.00
C ASP A 10 -5.71 -5.99 12.03
N GLY A 11 -6.26 -5.57 13.18
CA GLY A 11 -5.50 -4.99 14.29
C GLY A 11 -4.86 -3.67 13.87
N ILE A 12 -3.53 -3.58 13.94
CA ILE A 12 -2.75 -2.39 13.53
C ILE A 12 -2.36 -2.39 12.05
N GLY A 13 -2.84 -3.37 11.28
CA GLY A 13 -2.56 -3.51 9.86
C GLY A 13 -2.90 -2.27 9.03
N PRO A 14 -4.09 -1.64 9.22
CA PRO A 14 -4.45 -0.41 8.51
C PRO A 14 -3.47 0.76 8.70
N GLU A 15 -3.00 1.03 9.93
CA GLU A 15 -2.08 2.16 10.16
C GLU A 15 -0.67 1.89 9.61
N ILE A 16 -0.17 0.65 9.73
CA ILE A 16 1.10 0.24 9.14
C ILE A 16 1.03 0.35 7.62
N MET A 17 -0.06 -0.10 7.02
CA MET A 17 -0.19 -0.12 5.58
C MET A 17 -0.36 1.29 4.98
N ALA A 18 -1.02 2.20 5.69
CA ALA A 18 -1.02 3.63 5.34
C ALA A 18 0.40 4.23 5.33
N SER A 19 1.24 3.85 6.30
CA SER A 19 2.64 4.28 6.38
C SER A 19 3.48 3.73 5.22
N ALA A 20 3.29 2.44 4.88
CA ALA A 20 3.95 1.82 3.73
C ALA A 20 3.56 2.48 2.39
N LYS A 21 2.26 2.77 2.18
CA LYS A 21 1.78 3.50 1.00
C LYS A 21 2.46 4.86 0.84
N THR A 22 2.64 5.58 1.95
CA THR A 22 3.33 6.88 1.97
C THR A 22 4.78 6.74 1.48
N LEU A 23 5.52 5.76 2.01
CA LEU A 23 6.91 5.51 1.61
C LEU A 23 7.03 5.10 0.14
N LEU A 24 6.19 4.16 -0.32
CA LEU A 24 6.21 3.68 -1.72
C LEU A 24 5.91 4.80 -2.71
N THR A 25 5.00 5.71 -2.35
CA THR A 25 4.67 6.90 -3.16
C THR A 25 5.83 7.89 -3.17
N ALA A 26 6.44 8.17 -2.00
CA ALA A 26 7.58 9.10 -1.89
C ALA A 26 8.82 8.61 -2.66
N LEU A 27 9.05 7.30 -2.70
CA LEU A 27 10.14 6.67 -3.45
C LEU A 27 9.86 6.54 -4.96
N ALA A 28 8.68 6.97 -5.43
CA ALA A 28 8.26 6.87 -6.82
C ALA A 28 8.43 5.44 -7.39
N VAL A 29 8.14 4.43 -6.57
CA VAL A 29 8.25 3.03 -7.00
C VAL A 29 7.28 2.80 -8.17
N PRO A 30 7.70 2.15 -9.27
CA PRO A 30 6.88 2.00 -10.49
C PRO A 30 5.80 0.91 -10.33
N ILE A 31 4.92 1.11 -9.35
CA ILE A 31 3.79 0.23 -8.99
C ILE A 31 2.47 0.98 -9.12
N GLN A 32 1.43 0.25 -9.54
CA GLN A 32 0.05 0.70 -9.47
C GLN A 32 -0.62 -0.01 -8.29
N MET A 33 -0.97 0.75 -7.25
CA MET A 33 -1.62 0.21 -6.07
C MET A 33 -3.15 0.22 -6.24
N SER A 34 -3.81 -0.83 -5.74
CA SER A 34 -5.27 -0.93 -5.67
C SER A 34 -5.65 -1.47 -4.29
N GLU A 35 -6.74 -1.00 -3.72
CA GLU A 35 -7.22 -1.44 -2.39
C GLU A 35 -8.40 -2.39 -2.57
N ALA A 36 -8.42 -3.48 -1.80
CA ALA A 36 -9.59 -4.34 -1.70
C ALA A 36 -10.66 -3.65 -0.83
N LEU A 37 -11.94 -3.81 -1.22
CA LEU A 37 -13.11 -3.38 -0.42
C LEU A 37 -13.29 -4.25 0.82
#